data_AF-A0A7S2NZ92-F1
#
_entry.id   AF-A0A7S2NZ92-F1
#
_cell.length_a   1.000
_cell.length_b   1.000
_cell.length_c   1.000
_cell.angle_alpha   90.00
_cell.angle_beta   90.00
_cell.angle_gamma   90.00
#
_symmetry.space_group_name_H-M   'P 1'
#
loop_
_entity.id
_entity.type
_entity.pdbx_description
1 polymer ?
#
loop_
_entity_poly.entity_id
_entity_poly.type
_entity_poly.pdbx_seq_one_letter_code
_entity_poly.pdbx_strand_id
1 'polypeptide(L)'
;SSQFCQARRRQSRDFVCPPRPGAMTAAAARKLQKEIEVVLKKVDDGIDEFAESWEQASAAGSSQQKERIGEDLKKSINKLQRLRVQIREWLAQSGVQAECRDRLENARKRVECDMQRFKDFERDLKTKAFSTNALSRGGDMGAEDAERLKYQEWLGSTIQSLNDQLDQFEADVEIYAGKRSLSGEDKARQEQLKTLQEQHRWHIKKLEQLLRAVDNDAVNMSDVAEVRDSIDFYVDNNQEPDCYHDDTLYDCFDLVEYEEKAVAMPRSPKDEPADCSVPCSSAAKDDRAGKAK
;
A
#
# COMPACT_ATOMS: atom_id res chain seq x y z
N SER A 1 63.39 -2.63 -59.32
CA SER A 1 62.50 -3.43 -60.20
C SER A 1 61.92 -4.57 -59.38
N SER A 2 60.75 -4.38 -58.77
CA SER A 2 59.43 -4.77 -59.31
C SER A 2 59.30 -6.26 -59.60
N GLN A 3 58.57 -6.97 -58.73
CA GLN A 3 57.71 -8.14 -58.97
C GLN A 3 56.94 -8.38 -57.65
N PHE A 4 55.87 -7.63 -57.37
CA PHE A 4 54.48 -7.85 -57.79
C PHE A 4 53.86 -9.19 -57.30
N CYS A 5 52.92 -9.03 -56.36
CA CYS A 5 51.69 -9.80 -56.14
C CYS A 5 51.75 -11.33 -56.16
N GLN A 6 51.48 -11.95 -55.01
CA GLN A 6 50.22 -12.67 -54.73
C GLN A 6 50.17 -13.16 -53.27
N ALA A 7 48.96 -13.51 -52.82
CA ALA A 7 48.63 -14.12 -51.53
C ALA A 7 48.46 -13.21 -50.28
N ARG A 8 47.59 -12.20 -50.38
CA ARG A 8 46.71 -11.81 -49.25
C ARG A 8 45.26 -12.14 -49.63
N ARG A 9 44.83 -13.39 -49.40
CA ARG A 9 43.40 -13.73 -49.36
C ARG A 9 43.06 -14.32 -48.00
N ARG A 10 42.37 -13.49 -47.22
CA ARG A 10 41.21 -13.82 -46.38
C ARG A 10 41.40 -14.95 -45.36
N GLN A 11 41.83 -14.56 -44.17
CA GLN A 11 41.19 -15.05 -42.94
C GLN A 11 40.69 -13.83 -42.16
N SER A 12 39.54 -13.29 -42.60
CA SER A 12 38.67 -12.57 -41.68
C SER A 12 38.08 -13.61 -40.76
N ARG A 13 38.78 -13.91 -39.66
CA ARG A 13 38.16 -14.57 -38.51
C ARG A 13 37.20 -13.54 -37.92
N ASP A 14 35.91 -13.83 -38.04
CA ASP A 14 34.85 -13.10 -37.39
C ASP A 14 35.18 -12.99 -35.89
N PHE A 15 35.59 -11.79 -35.49
CA PHE A 15 35.69 -11.41 -34.09
C PHE A 15 34.25 -11.30 -33.58
N VAL A 16 33.66 -12.44 -33.22
CA VAL A 16 32.40 -12.47 -32.47
C VAL A 16 32.73 -11.92 -31.09
N CYS A 17 32.49 -10.62 -30.89
CA CYS A 17 32.54 -10.02 -29.56
C CYS A 17 31.63 -10.84 -28.63
N PRO A 18 32.12 -11.27 -27.45
CA PRO A 18 31.25 -11.89 -26.47
C PRO A 18 30.13 -10.91 -26.09
N PRO A 19 28.88 -11.39 -25.92
CA PRO A 19 27.78 -10.52 -25.52
C PRO A 19 28.14 -9.81 -24.21
N ARG A 20 27.87 -8.50 -24.15
CA ARG A 20 28.06 -7.71 -22.92
C ARG A 20 27.31 -8.39 -21.77
N PRO A 21 27.89 -8.48 -20.56
CA PRO A 21 27.18 -8.99 -19.39
C PRO A 21 25.95 -8.10 -19.15
N GLY A 22 24.74 -8.68 -19.25
CA GLY A 22 23.47 -7.98 -19.07
C GLY A 22 22.62 -7.78 -20.32
N ALA A 23 23.09 -8.11 -21.53
CA ALA A 23 22.27 -8.03 -22.73
C ALA A 23 21.41 -9.29 -22.90
N MET A 24 20.07 -9.15 -22.77
CA MET A 24 19.11 -10.21 -23.03
C MET A 24 19.28 -10.78 -24.45
N THR A 25 19.24 -12.10 -24.60
CA THR A 25 19.33 -12.73 -25.93
C THR A 25 18.12 -12.37 -26.79
N ALA A 26 18.28 -12.31 -28.12
CA ALA A 26 17.18 -11.99 -29.03
C ALA A 26 16.00 -12.97 -28.92
N ALA A 27 16.26 -14.25 -28.58
CA ALA A 27 15.23 -15.25 -28.32
C ALA A 27 14.45 -14.97 -27.02
N ALA A 28 15.15 -14.57 -25.95
CA ALA A 28 14.53 -14.19 -24.68
C ALA A 28 13.70 -12.90 -24.83
N ALA A 29 14.20 -11.91 -25.58
CA ALA A 29 13.46 -10.67 -25.86
C ALA A 29 12.15 -10.94 -26.62
N ARG A 30 12.17 -11.83 -27.62
CA ARG A 30 10.96 -12.24 -28.35
C ARG A 30 9.97 -13.01 -27.49
N LYS A 31 10.46 -13.83 -26.54
CA LYS A 31 9.60 -14.55 -25.60
C LYS A 31 8.91 -13.58 -24.64
N LEU A 32 9.66 -12.65 -24.07
CA LEU A 32 9.15 -11.59 -23.20
C LEU A 32 8.11 -10.74 -23.93
N GLN A 33 8.35 -10.38 -25.20
CA GLN A 33 7.39 -9.62 -26.01
C GLN A 33 6.04 -10.35 -26.14
N LYS A 34 6.04 -11.66 -26.40
CA LYS A 34 4.81 -12.45 -26.46
C LYS A 34 4.09 -12.53 -25.11
N GLU A 35 4.84 -12.66 -24.02
CA GLU A 35 4.28 -12.65 -22.66
C GLU A 35 3.61 -11.30 -22.36
N ILE A 36 4.25 -10.19 -22.74
CA ILE A 36 3.70 -8.83 -22.64
C ILE A 36 2.37 -8.72 -23.40
N GLU A 37 2.32 -9.19 -24.65
CA GLU A 37 1.08 -9.14 -25.45
C GLU A 37 -0.07 -9.92 -24.81
N VAL A 38 0.21 -11.10 -24.24
CA VAL A 38 -0.79 -11.91 -23.55
C VAL A 38 -1.31 -11.21 -22.30
N VAL A 39 -0.44 -10.58 -21.52
CA VAL A 39 -0.85 -9.85 -20.30
C VAL A 39 -1.61 -8.58 -20.63
N LEU A 40 -1.18 -7.81 -21.63
CA LEU A 40 -1.92 -6.64 -22.09
C LEU A 40 -3.35 -7.03 -22.49
N LYS A 41 -3.52 -8.16 -23.20
CA LYS A 41 -4.84 -8.67 -23.53
C LYS A 41 -5.66 -9.03 -22.28
N LYS A 42 -5.06 -9.71 -21.29
CA LYS A 42 -5.75 -10.00 -20.01
C LYS A 42 -6.17 -8.75 -19.25
N VAL A 43 -5.39 -7.68 -19.37
CA VAL A 43 -5.72 -6.38 -18.77
C VAL A 43 -6.89 -5.74 -19.49
N ASP A 44 -6.91 -5.76 -20.82
CA ASP A 44 -8.06 -5.29 -21.61
C ASP A 44 -9.32 -6.09 -21.25
N ASP A 45 -9.25 -7.43 -21.29
CA ASP A 45 -10.38 -8.32 -20.95
C ASP A 45 -10.88 -8.08 -19.49
N GLY A 46 -9.97 -7.88 -18.55
CA GLY A 46 -10.32 -7.60 -17.15
C GLY A 46 -10.95 -6.22 -16.93
N ILE A 47 -10.52 -5.21 -17.69
CA ILE A 47 -11.13 -3.87 -17.67
C ILE A 47 -12.54 -3.94 -18.24
N ASP A 48 -12.75 -4.70 -19.32
CA ASP A 48 -14.07 -4.89 -19.91
C ASP A 48 -15.02 -5.65 -18.94
N GLU A 49 -14.54 -6.71 -18.27
CA GLU A 49 -15.29 -7.40 -17.19
C GLU A 49 -15.66 -6.44 -16.05
N PHE A 50 -14.74 -5.57 -15.64
CA PHE A 50 -14.98 -4.56 -14.60
C PHE A 50 -16.04 -3.54 -15.05
N ALA A 51 -15.93 -3.03 -16.29
CA ALA A 51 -16.86 -2.05 -16.84
C ALA A 51 -18.29 -2.62 -16.95
N GLU A 52 -18.44 -3.87 -17.40
CA GLU A 52 -19.74 -4.54 -17.46
C GLU A 52 -20.36 -4.68 -16.06
N SER A 53 -19.58 -5.16 -15.09
CA SER A 53 -20.02 -5.28 -13.69
C SER A 53 -20.36 -3.92 -13.08
N TRP A 54 -19.63 -2.88 -13.44
CA TRP A 54 -19.85 -1.51 -12.96
C TRP A 54 -21.16 -0.92 -13.49
N GLU A 55 -21.46 -1.16 -14.76
CA GLU A 55 -22.73 -0.76 -15.37
C GLU A 55 -23.90 -1.47 -14.67
N GLN A 56 -23.76 -2.77 -14.38
CA GLN A 56 -24.75 -3.51 -13.60
C GLN A 56 -24.93 -2.95 -12.19
N ALA A 57 -23.84 -2.58 -11.50
CA ALA A 57 -23.88 -1.98 -10.16
C ALA A 57 -24.60 -0.63 -10.16
N SER A 58 -24.39 0.16 -11.22
CA SER A 58 -24.99 1.47 -11.42
C SER A 58 -26.50 1.36 -11.72
N ALA A 59 -26.90 0.34 -12.47
CA ALA A 59 -28.30 0.06 -12.81
C ALA A 59 -29.07 -0.67 -11.69
N ALA A 60 -28.38 -1.26 -10.72
CA ALA A 60 -29.00 -2.01 -9.64
C ALA A 60 -29.91 -1.12 -8.77
N GLY A 61 -31.17 -1.54 -8.62
CA GLY A 61 -32.18 -0.82 -7.83
C GLY A 61 -32.28 -1.26 -6.36
N SER A 62 -31.65 -2.39 -5.99
CA SER A 62 -31.74 -2.97 -4.64
C SER A 62 -30.38 -3.07 -3.95
N SER A 63 -30.35 -2.93 -2.62
CA SER A 63 -29.11 -3.00 -1.81
C SER A 63 -28.45 -4.37 -1.93
N GLN A 64 -29.21 -5.46 -1.79
CA GLN A 64 -28.69 -6.83 -1.89
C GLN A 64 -28.06 -7.14 -3.26
N GLN A 65 -28.61 -6.59 -4.34
CA GLN A 65 -28.01 -6.75 -5.67
C GLN A 65 -26.73 -5.94 -5.80
N LYS A 66 -26.66 -4.72 -5.25
CA LYS A 66 -25.43 -3.91 -5.22
C LYS A 66 -24.32 -4.56 -4.40
N GLU A 67 -24.65 -5.19 -3.28
CA GLU A 67 -23.69 -5.94 -2.45
C GLU A 67 -23.09 -7.13 -3.21
N ARG A 68 -23.94 -7.95 -3.87
CA ARG A 68 -23.48 -9.07 -4.69
C ARG A 68 -22.59 -8.62 -5.86
N ILE A 69 -23.00 -7.58 -6.58
CA ILE A 69 -22.20 -7.03 -7.68
C ILE A 69 -20.90 -6.40 -7.13
N GLY A 70 -20.94 -5.83 -5.92
CA GLY A 70 -19.76 -5.34 -5.22
C GLY A 70 -18.72 -6.43 -4.97
N GLU A 71 -19.13 -7.63 -4.59
CA GLU A 71 -18.22 -8.78 -4.46
C GLU A 71 -17.59 -9.18 -5.79
N ASP A 72 -18.34 -9.14 -6.88
CA ASP A 72 -17.84 -9.48 -8.22
C ASP A 72 -16.89 -8.40 -8.76
N LEU A 73 -17.20 -7.12 -8.53
CA LEU A 73 -16.30 -5.99 -8.78
C LEU A 73 -14.98 -6.15 -8.00
N LYS A 74 -15.05 -6.55 -6.72
CA LYS A 74 -13.87 -6.80 -5.87
C LYS A 74 -12.99 -7.90 -6.44
N LYS A 75 -13.58 -9.02 -6.86
CA LYS A 75 -12.84 -10.12 -7.51
C LYS A 75 -12.16 -9.65 -8.80
N SER A 76 -12.86 -8.87 -9.63
CA SER A 76 -12.29 -8.32 -10.87
C SER A 76 -11.11 -7.38 -10.60
N ILE A 77 -11.25 -6.46 -9.65
CA ILE A 77 -10.18 -5.54 -9.24
C ILE A 77 -8.96 -6.28 -8.70
N ASN A 78 -9.14 -7.32 -7.88
CA ASN A 78 -8.04 -8.11 -7.36
C ASN A 78 -7.24 -8.81 -8.48
N LYS A 79 -7.89 -9.23 -9.58
CA LYS A 79 -7.19 -9.76 -10.76
C LYS A 79 -6.39 -8.66 -11.46
N LEU A 80 -7.00 -7.49 -11.68
CA LEU A 80 -6.37 -6.34 -12.33
C LEU A 80 -5.15 -5.84 -11.53
N GLN A 81 -5.23 -5.84 -10.20
CA GLN A 81 -4.11 -5.47 -9.32
C GLN A 81 -2.91 -6.42 -9.48
N ARG A 82 -3.14 -7.74 -9.56
CA ARG A 82 -2.06 -8.71 -9.83
C ARG A 82 -1.41 -8.46 -11.19
N LEU A 83 -2.20 -8.16 -12.23
CA LEU A 83 -1.68 -7.80 -13.56
C LEU A 83 -0.90 -6.47 -13.52
N ARG A 84 -1.34 -5.48 -12.74
CA ARG A 84 -0.63 -4.21 -12.53
C ARG A 84 0.76 -4.41 -11.93
N VAL A 85 0.88 -5.27 -10.91
CA VAL A 85 2.17 -5.60 -10.28
C VAL A 85 3.11 -6.24 -11.31
N GLN A 86 2.62 -7.22 -12.07
CA GLN A 86 3.40 -7.84 -13.16
C GLN A 86 3.87 -6.82 -14.21
N ILE A 87 3.00 -5.88 -14.62
CA ILE A 87 3.35 -4.79 -15.54
C ILE A 87 4.46 -3.91 -14.94
N ARG A 88 4.35 -3.57 -13.65
CA ARG A 88 5.35 -2.75 -12.97
C ARG A 88 6.72 -3.42 -12.95
N GLU A 89 6.79 -4.71 -12.64
CA GLU A 89 8.04 -5.47 -12.66
C GLU A 89 8.69 -5.44 -14.04
N TRP A 90 7.92 -5.61 -15.12
CA TRP A 90 8.45 -5.49 -16.48
C TRP A 90 8.92 -4.09 -16.84
N LEU A 91 8.25 -3.04 -16.35
CA LEU A 91 8.69 -1.65 -16.55
C LEU A 91 10.02 -1.35 -15.83
N ALA A 92 10.31 -2.05 -14.73
CA ALA A 92 11.58 -1.95 -14.00
C ALA A 92 12.71 -2.78 -14.64
N GLN A 93 12.38 -3.81 -15.42
CA GLN A 93 13.37 -4.65 -16.10
C GLN A 93 14.06 -3.93 -17.28
N SER A 94 15.38 -4.13 -17.38
CA SER A 94 16.16 -3.71 -18.55
C SER A 94 16.01 -4.73 -19.67
N GLY A 95 15.32 -4.39 -20.77
CA GLY A 95 15.12 -5.29 -21.91
C GLY A 95 13.76 -5.18 -22.60
N VAL A 96 12.80 -4.47 -22.01
CA VAL A 96 11.53 -4.14 -22.65
C VAL A 96 11.75 -3.09 -23.75
N GLN A 97 11.24 -3.36 -24.95
CA GLN A 97 11.32 -2.43 -26.08
C GLN A 97 10.48 -1.17 -25.81
N ALA A 98 10.91 -0.02 -26.33
CA ALA A 98 10.24 1.27 -26.11
C ALA A 98 8.75 1.24 -26.48
N GLU A 99 8.39 0.62 -27.61
CA GLU A 99 6.98 0.50 -28.03
C GLU A 99 6.12 -0.32 -27.06
N CYS A 100 6.67 -1.37 -26.46
CA CYS A 100 5.98 -2.16 -25.44
C CYS A 100 5.85 -1.37 -24.13
N ARG A 101 6.85 -0.53 -23.82
CA ARG A 101 6.88 0.26 -22.60
C ARG A 101 5.71 1.24 -22.53
N ASP A 102 5.44 1.98 -23.61
CA ASP A 102 4.32 2.92 -23.68
C ASP A 102 2.97 2.21 -23.51
N ARG A 103 2.81 1.02 -24.11
CA ARG A 103 1.59 0.21 -23.97
C ARG A 103 1.39 -0.29 -22.54
N LEU A 104 2.47 -0.74 -21.90
CA LEU A 104 2.48 -1.19 -20.50
C LEU A 104 2.15 -0.04 -19.54
N GLU A 105 2.72 1.15 -19.74
CA GLU A 105 2.41 2.33 -18.92
C GLU A 105 0.95 2.78 -19.07
N ASN A 106 0.42 2.77 -20.30
CA ASN A 106 -0.99 3.08 -20.54
C ASN A 106 -1.92 2.05 -19.89
N ALA A 107 -1.63 0.75 -20.02
CA ALA A 107 -2.40 -0.30 -19.38
C ALA A 107 -2.40 -0.16 -17.85
N ARG A 108 -1.23 0.11 -17.25
CA ARG A 108 -1.08 0.36 -15.81
C ARG A 108 -1.97 1.50 -15.33
N LYS A 109 -1.98 2.64 -16.04
CA LYS A 109 -2.79 3.82 -15.68
C LYS A 109 -4.29 3.54 -15.74
N ARG A 110 -4.77 2.79 -16.73
CA ARG A 110 -6.19 2.42 -16.81
C ARG A 110 -6.60 1.52 -15.63
N VAL A 111 -5.75 0.55 -15.28
CA VAL A 111 -5.98 -0.31 -14.11
C VAL A 111 -6.03 0.52 -12.83
N GLU A 112 -5.10 1.45 -12.64
CA GLU A 112 -5.11 2.37 -11.48
C GLU A 112 -6.39 3.22 -11.42
N CYS A 113 -6.91 3.66 -12.57
CA CYS A 113 -8.17 4.40 -12.65
C CYS A 113 -9.37 3.55 -12.19
N ASP A 114 -9.49 2.31 -12.65
CA ASP A 114 -10.59 1.43 -12.25
C ASP A 114 -10.46 0.97 -10.79
N MET A 115 -9.23 0.77 -10.28
CA MET A 115 -8.98 0.55 -8.85
C MET A 115 -9.53 1.72 -8.01
N GLN A 116 -9.32 2.96 -8.44
CA GLN A 116 -9.86 4.13 -7.73
C GLN A 116 -11.39 4.19 -7.79
N ARG A 117 -11.99 3.91 -8.95
CA ARG A 117 -13.46 3.85 -9.10
C ARG A 117 -14.08 2.82 -8.17
N PHE A 118 -13.45 1.66 -8.02
CA PHE A 118 -13.93 0.63 -7.10
C PHE A 118 -13.84 1.07 -5.64
N LYS A 119 -12.74 1.71 -5.21
CA LYS A 119 -12.64 2.26 -3.84
C LYS A 119 -13.74 3.25 -3.52
N ASP A 120 -14.04 4.15 -4.46
CA ASP A 120 -15.11 5.13 -4.30
C ASP A 120 -16.47 4.42 -4.15
N PHE A 121 -16.72 3.38 -4.95
CA PHE A 121 -17.93 2.56 -4.85
C PHE A 121 -18.03 1.79 -3.55
N GLU A 122 -16.94 1.15 -3.10
CA GLU A 122 -16.90 0.38 -1.85
C GLU A 122 -17.15 1.30 -0.65
N ARG A 123 -16.52 2.49 -0.63
CA ARG A 123 -16.78 3.53 0.37
C ARG A 123 -18.25 3.95 0.37
N ASP A 124 -18.81 4.27 -0.80
CA ASP A 124 -20.20 4.68 -0.95
C ASP A 124 -21.18 3.60 -0.48
N LEU A 125 -20.91 2.34 -0.82
CA LEU A 125 -21.71 1.19 -0.41
C LEU A 125 -21.67 1.03 1.11
N LYS A 126 -20.48 1.17 1.71
CA LYS A 126 -20.25 1.01 3.14
C LYS A 126 -20.87 2.15 3.96
N THR A 127 -20.71 3.42 3.54
CA THR A 127 -21.34 4.58 4.21
C THR A 127 -22.87 4.52 4.12
N LYS A 128 -23.42 4.05 2.99
CA LYS A 128 -24.86 3.82 2.85
C LYS A 128 -25.31 2.63 3.72
N ALA A 129 -24.51 1.57 3.81
CA ALA A 129 -24.77 0.46 4.72
C ALA A 129 -24.79 0.94 6.18
N PHE A 130 -23.85 1.77 6.64
CA PHE A 130 -23.88 2.34 7.99
C PHE A 130 -25.12 3.22 8.22
N SER A 131 -25.53 4.02 7.23
CA SER A 131 -26.72 4.89 7.34
C SER A 131 -28.04 4.12 7.35
N THR A 132 -28.06 2.86 6.89
CA THR A 132 -29.30 2.05 6.75
C THR A 132 -29.34 0.83 7.68
N ASN A 133 -28.19 0.24 8.04
CA ASN A 133 -28.04 -0.92 8.92
C ASN A 133 -27.75 -0.57 10.39
N ALA A 134 -27.50 0.70 10.75
CA ALA A 134 -27.37 1.12 12.15
C ALA A 134 -28.61 0.79 13.01
N LEU A 135 -29.75 0.48 12.38
CA LEU A 135 -30.99 0.10 13.05
C LEU A 135 -31.24 -1.42 13.10
N SER A 136 -30.47 -2.27 12.40
CA SER A 136 -30.83 -3.68 12.18
C SER A 136 -29.81 -4.73 12.63
N ARG A 137 -28.54 -4.39 12.88
CA ARG A 137 -27.47 -5.37 13.21
C ARG A 137 -26.90 -5.18 14.62
N GLY A 138 -27.67 -5.53 15.64
CA GLY A 138 -27.19 -5.55 17.03
C GLY A 138 -26.37 -6.79 17.45
N GLY A 139 -25.85 -7.62 16.53
CA GLY A 139 -25.24 -8.90 16.90
C GLY A 139 -24.09 -9.47 16.06
N ASP A 140 -23.77 -8.91 14.88
CA ASP A 140 -22.74 -9.45 13.97
C ASP A 140 -21.49 -8.54 13.86
N MET A 141 -21.56 -7.33 14.42
CA MET A 141 -20.42 -6.40 14.50
C MET A 141 -19.26 -6.97 15.33
N GLY A 142 -19.52 -7.91 16.25
CA GLY A 142 -18.53 -8.39 17.20
C GLY A 142 -17.36 -9.18 16.61
N ALA A 143 -17.55 -9.89 15.49
CA ALA A 143 -16.49 -10.70 14.90
C ALA A 143 -15.55 -9.86 14.00
N GLU A 144 -16.12 -9.00 13.15
CA GLU A 144 -15.36 -8.09 12.30
C GLU A 144 -14.63 -7.03 13.13
N ASP A 145 -15.28 -6.49 14.18
CA ASP A 145 -14.64 -5.53 15.08
C ASP A 145 -13.52 -6.20 15.90
N ALA A 146 -13.67 -7.48 16.28
CA ALA A 146 -12.61 -8.23 16.96
C ALA A 146 -11.41 -8.50 16.03
N GLU A 147 -11.64 -8.82 14.77
CA GLU A 147 -10.56 -8.99 13.79
C GLU A 147 -9.85 -7.66 13.50
N ARG A 148 -10.60 -6.56 13.39
CA ARG A 148 -10.01 -5.22 13.25
C ARG A 148 -9.14 -4.87 14.46
N LEU A 149 -9.67 -5.06 15.68
CA LEU A 149 -8.95 -4.78 16.92
C LEU A 149 -7.64 -5.58 17.00
N LYS A 150 -7.67 -6.87 16.64
CA LYS A 150 -6.48 -7.72 16.57
C LYS A 150 -5.39 -7.11 15.68
N TYR A 151 -5.75 -6.62 14.50
CA TYR A 151 -4.76 -6.01 13.60
C TYR A 151 -4.33 -4.61 14.04
N GLN A 152 -5.20 -3.83 14.70
CA GLN A 152 -4.82 -2.56 15.32
C GLN A 152 -3.78 -2.77 16.42
N GLU A 153 -4.01 -3.73 17.31
CA GLU A 153 -3.08 -4.09 18.39
C GLU A 153 -1.74 -4.60 17.84
N TRP A 154 -1.79 -5.49 16.84
CA TRP A 154 -0.59 -5.99 16.18
C TRP A 154 0.21 -4.86 15.51
N LEU A 155 -0.43 -4.02 14.70
CA LEU A 155 0.23 -2.87 14.04
C LEU A 155 0.86 -1.93 15.08
N GLY A 156 0.14 -1.61 16.16
CA GLY A 156 0.67 -0.78 17.24
C GLY A 156 1.88 -1.40 17.94
N SER A 157 1.81 -2.70 18.23
CA SER A 157 2.92 -3.46 18.83
C SER A 157 4.14 -3.51 17.91
N THR A 158 3.94 -3.74 16.61
CA THR A 158 5.01 -3.79 15.61
C THR A 158 5.66 -2.41 15.42
N ILE A 159 4.87 -1.33 15.38
CA ILE A 159 5.40 0.05 15.35
C ILE A 159 6.24 0.33 16.61
N GLN A 160 5.75 -0.05 17.80
CA GLN A 160 6.50 0.13 19.04
C GLN A 160 7.83 -0.64 19.00
N SER A 161 7.82 -1.90 18.58
CA SER A 161 9.04 -2.71 18.48
C SER A 161 10.08 -2.09 17.56
N LEU A 162 9.66 -1.57 16.40
CA LEU A 162 10.57 -0.87 15.48
C LEU A 162 11.10 0.44 16.08
N ASN A 163 10.30 1.20 16.82
CA ASN A 163 10.79 2.40 17.51
C ASN A 163 11.82 2.04 18.59
N ASP A 164 11.58 1.01 19.40
CA ASP A 164 12.53 0.55 20.43
C ASP A 164 13.86 0.10 19.79
N GLN A 165 13.81 -0.62 18.66
CA GLN A 165 15.00 -1.01 17.90
C GLN A 165 15.73 0.22 17.32
N LEU A 166 14.99 1.21 16.84
CA LEU A 166 15.55 2.45 16.31
C LEU A 166 16.30 3.23 17.40
N ASP A 167 15.70 3.37 18.59
CA ASP A 167 16.35 3.98 19.76
C ASP A 167 17.64 3.24 20.15
N GLN A 168 17.62 1.91 20.12
CA GLN A 168 18.82 1.10 20.37
C GLN A 168 19.90 1.34 19.31
N PHE A 169 19.54 1.42 18.02
CA PHE A 169 20.49 1.73 16.95
C PHE A 169 21.07 3.14 17.09
N GLU A 170 20.27 4.12 17.50
CA GLU A 170 20.74 5.49 17.75
C GLU A 170 21.76 5.54 18.89
N ALA A 171 21.48 4.85 20.01
CA ALA A 171 22.42 4.70 21.11
C ALA A 171 23.74 4.04 20.67
N ASP A 172 23.66 2.94 19.90
CA ASP A 172 24.84 2.25 19.37
C ASP A 172 25.67 3.16 18.45
N VAL A 173 25.02 3.93 17.57
CA VAL A 173 25.69 4.91 16.70
C VAL A 173 26.40 6.00 17.51
N GLU A 174 25.80 6.46 18.61
CA GLU A 174 26.41 7.45 19.52
C GLU A 174 27.65 6.89 20.21
N ILE A 175 27.64 5.61 20.62
CA ILE A 175 28.82 4.93 21.17
C ILE A 175 29.97 4.95 20.16
N TYR A 176 29.71 4.68 18.88
CA TYR A 176 30.75 4.77 17.85
C TYR A 176 31.20 6.22 17.62
N ALA A 177 30.30 7.20 17.65
CA ALA A 177 30.66 8.61 17.50
C ALA A 177 31.54 9.13 18.67
N GLY A 178 31.37 8.61 19.87
CA GLY A 178 32.17 8.95 21.05
C GLY A 178 33.59 8.33 21.08
N LYS A 179 33.88 7.34 20.23
CA LYS A 179 35.21 6.71 20.16
C LYS A 179 36.22 7.64 19.47
N ARG A 180 37.36 7.88 20.11
CA ARG A 180 38.48 8.69 19.56
C ARG A 180 39.07 8.15 18.25
N SER A 181 38.94 6.84 18.01
CA SER A 181 39.37 6.17 16.78
C SER A 181 38.46 4.96 16.56
N LEU A 182 38.05 4.73 15.30
CA LEU A 182 37.18 3.62 14.89
C LEU A 182 37.96 2.64 14.01
N SER A 183 37.85 1.34 14.30
CA SER A 183 38.31 0.27 13.40
C SER A 183 37.55 0.32 12.07
N GLY A 184 38.10 -0.32 11.03
CA GLY A 184 37.37 -0.51 9.78
C GLY A 184 36.04 -1.26 9.98
N GLU A 185 36.04 -2.24 10.89
CA GLU A 185 34.85 -3.01 11.26
C GLU A 185 33.82 -2.15 12.02
N ASP A 186 34.28 -1.30 12.95
CA ASP A 186 33.39 -0.37 13.67
C ASP A 186 32.71 0.59 12.68
N LYS A 187 33.44 1.10 11.68
CA LYS A 187 32.89 2.00 10.66
C LYS A 187 31.85 1.29 9.79
N ALA A 188 32.13 0.05 9.39
CA ALA A 188 31.18 -0.75 8.61
C ALA A 188 29.90 -1.03 9.41
N ARG A 189 30.03 -1.37 10.70
CA ARG A 189 28.86 -1.56 11.57
C ARG A 189 28.07 -0.26 11.77
N GLN A 190 28.76 0.86 11.96
CA GLN A 190 28.11 2.17 12.09
C GLN A 190 27.33 2.56 10.82
N GLU A 191 27.86 2.25 9.64
CA GLU A 191 27.16 2.48 8.37
C GLU A 191 25.95 1.55 8.21
N GLN A 192 26.09 0.26 8.55
CA GLN A 192 24.98 -0.70 8.55
C GLN A 192 23.83 -0.22 9.45
N LEU A 193 24.14 0.24 10.67
CA LEU A 193 23.14 0.76 11.61
C LEU A 193 22.39 1.98 11.04
N LYS A 194 23.06 2.86 10.29
CA LYS A 194 22.40 4.00 9.64
C LYS A 194 21.44 3.56 8.54
N THR A 195 21.82 2.57 7.73
CA THR A 195 20.92 1.99 6.72
C THR A 195 19.68 1.36 7.38
N LEU A 196 19.86 0.62 8.48
CA LEU A 196 18.75 0.04 9.24
C LEU A 196 17.84 1.12 9.83
N GLN A 197 18.38 2.22 10.35
CA GLN A 197 17.57 3.36 10.80
C GLN A 197 16.70 3.94 9.68
N GLU A 198 17.22 4.08 8.46
CA GLU A 198 16.45 4.55 7.31
C GLU A 198 15.31 3.60 6.96
N GLN A 199 15.59 2.29 6.94
CA GLN A 199 14.59 1.24 6.69
C GLN A 199 13.51 1.21 7.77
N HIS A 200 13.88 1.25 9.06
CA HIS A 200 12.92 1.30 10.17
C HIS A 200 12.02 2.53 10.09
N ARG A 201 12.57 3.71 9.82
CA ARG A 201 11.77 4.93 9.64
C ARG A 201 10.77 4.80 8.49
N TRP A 202 11.17 4.15 7.40
CA TRP A 202 10.27 3.86 6.29
C TRP A 202 9.15 2.88 6.67
N HIS A 203 9.49 1.76 7.32
CA HIS A 203 8.51 0.79 7.80
C HIS A 203 7.54 1.40 8.82
N ILE A 204 8.04 2.15 9.81
CA ILE A 204 7.22 2.85 10.81
C ILE A 204 6.22 3.78 10.10
N LYS A 205 6.69 4.63 9.17
CA LYS A 205 5.82 5.53 8.40
C LYS A 205 4.71 4.76 7.68
N LYS A 206 5.05 3.64 7.02
CA LYS A 206 4.08 2.82 6.28
C LYS A 206 3.10 2.10 7.19
N LEU A 207 3.54 1.58 8.32
CA LEU A 207 2.71 0.92 9.31
C LEU A 207 1.76 1.91 10.01
N GLU A 208 2.20 3.13 10.30
CA GLU A 208 1.33 4.20 10.82
C GLU A 208 0.24 4.60 9.82
N GLN A 209 0.59 4.68 8.53
CA GLN A 209 -0.38 4.92 7.46
C GLN A 209 -1.38 3.76 7.37
N LEU A 210 -0.90 2.53 7.44
CA LEU A 210 -1.75 1.33 7.42
C LEU A 210 -2.66 1.26 8.64
N LEU A 211 -2.17 1.57 9.84
CA LEU A 211 -2.96 1.65 11.07
C LEU A 211 -4.09 2.68 10.93
N ARG A 212 -3.78 3.88 10.44
CA ARG A 212 -4.83 4.88 10.15
C ARG A 212 -5.82 4.39 9.09
N ALA A 213 -5.37 3.65 8.09
CA ALA A 213 -6.25 3.10 7.07
C ALA A 213 -7.17 2.01 7.65
N VAL A 214 -6.66 1.20 8.59
CA VAL A 214 -7.45 0.22 9.37
C VAL A 214 -8.47 0.94 10.26
N ASP A 215 -8.07 1.99 10.98
CA ASP A 215 -8.95 2.80 11.84
C ASP A 215 -10.09 3.46 11.04
N ASN A 216 -9.77 3.93 9.84
CA ASN A 216 -10.73 4.54 8.92
C ASN A 216 -11.49 3.50 8.07
N ASP A 217 -11.29 2.21 8.33
CA ASP A 217 -11.98 1.10 7.67
C ASP A 217 -11.84 1.11 6.14
N ALA A 218 -10.67 1.57 5.68
CA ALA A 218 -10.30 1.86 4.29
C ALA A 218 -9.37 0.82 3.66
N VAL A 219 -9.07 -0.26 4.39
CA VAL A 219 -8.32 -1.43 3.91
C VAL A 219 -9.03 -2.71 4.34
N ASN A 220 -8.79 -3.80 3.60
CA ASN A 220 -9.34 -5.10 3.98
C ASN A 220 -8.41 -5.82 4.96
N MET A 221 -8.98 -6.45 5.98
CA MET A 221 -8.21 -7.23 6.96
C MET A 221 -7.47 -8.42 6.32
N SER A 222 -8.02 -8.99 5.24
CA SER A 222 -7.35 -10.05 4.47
C SER A 222 -6.05 -9.58 3.82
N ASP A 223 -5.99 -8.34 3.34
CA ASP A 223 -4.79 -7.78 2.70
C ASP A 223 -3.72 -7.49 3.77
N VAL A 224 -4.14 -7.04 4.96
CA VAL A 224 -3.27 -6.88 6.15
C VAL A 224 -2.72 -8.23 6.61
N ALA A 225 -3.53 -9.28 6.57
CA ALA A 225 -3.11 -10.63 6.94
C ALA A 225 -2.03 -11.18 6.00
N GLU A 226 -2.10 -10.90 4.70
CA GLU A 226 -1.15 -11.39 3.70
C GLU A 226 0.27 -10.82 3.90
N VAL A 227 0.37 -9.54 4.25
CA VAL A 227 1.68 -8.89 4.47
C VAL A 227 2.25 -9.11 5.88
N ARG A 228 1.41 -9.58 6.82
CA ARG A 228 1.77 -9.71 8.23
C ARG A 228 3.00 -10.58 8.46
N ASP A 229 3.03 -11.78 7.87
CA ASP A 229 4.14 -12.71 8.08
C ASP A 229 5.47 -12.14 7.56
N SER A 230 5.44 -11.39 6.46
CA SER A 230 6.62 -10.71 5.91
C SER A 230 7.09 -9.55 6.80
N ILE A 231 6.16 -8.80 7.39
CA ILE A 231 6.48 -7.72 8.34
C ILE A 231 7.06 -8.30 9.63
N ASP A 232 6.43 -9.33 10.19
CA ASP A 232 6.91 -10.02 11.39
C ASP A 232 8.32 -10.60 11.15
N PHE A 233 8.55 -11.21 9.99
CA PHE A 233 9.89 -11.69 9.62
C PHE A 233 10.94 -10.57 9.58
N TYR A 234 10.62 -9.42 9.00
CA TYR A 234 11.53 -8.26 9.00
C TYR A 234 11.83 -7.77 10.43
N VAL A 235 10.80 -7.60 11.26
CA VAL A 235 10.95 -7.11 12.65
C VAL A 235 11.88 -8.01 13.45
N ASP A 236 11.79 -9.33 13.25
CA ASP A 236 12.60 -10.31 13.97
C ASP A 236 14.02 -10.45 13.40
N ASN A 237 14.20 -10.28 12.09
CA ASN A 237 15.45 -10.67 11.39
C ASN A 237 16.21 -9.50 10.74
N ASN A 238 15.79 -8.25 10.89
CA ASN A 238 16.39 -7.10 10.18
C ASN A 238 17.91 -6.91 10.37
N GLN A 239 18.50 -7.45 11.43
CA GLN A 239 19.95 -7.36 11.66
C GLN A 239 20.76 -8.51 11.04
N GLU A 240 20.09 -9.56 10.56
CA GLU A 240 20.73 -10.71 9.96
C GLU A 240 21.26 -10.37 8.55
N PRO A 241 22.44 -10.89 8.15
CA PRO A 241 23.06 -10.55 6.86
C PRO A 241 22.24 -10.95 5.62
N ASP A 242 21.36 -11.93 5.76
CA ASP A 242 20.50 -12.47 4.70
C ASP A 242 19.10 -11.85 4.70
N CYS A 243 18.80 -10.95 5.62
CA CYS A 243 17.53 -10.22 5.62
C CYS A 243 17.45 -9.31 4.39
N TYR A 244 16.43 -9.54 3.56
CA TYR A 244 16.15 -8.74 2.38
C TYR A 244 15.08 -7.69 2.70
N HIS A 245 15.38 -6.42 2.41
CA HIS A 245 14.41 -5.34 2.51
C HIS A 245 13.56 -5.30 1.23
N ASP A 246 12.26 -5.53 1.38
CA ASP A 246 11.28 -5.47 0.29
C ASP A 246 10.59 -4.09 0.26
N ASP A 247 11.09 -3.19 -0.59
CA ASP A 247 10.52 -1.86 -0.83
C ASP A 247 9.05 -1.90 -1.32
N THR A 248 8.57 -3.06 -1.80
CA THR A 248 7.24 -3.23 -2.39
C THR A 248 6.21 -3.81 -1.44
N LEU A 249 6.62 -4.13 -0.21
CA LEU A 249 5.80 -4.81 0.80
C LEU A 249 4.44 -4.15 1.05
N TYR A 250 4.37 -2.83 0.96
CA TYR A 250 3.15 -2.05 1.23
C TYR A 250 2.41 -1.58 -0.04
N ASP A 251 2.85 -1.96 -1.24
CA ASP A 251 2.28 -1.46 -2.50
C ASP A 251 0.86 -1.95 -2.80
N CYS A 252 0.41 -2.99 -2.08
CA CYS A 252 -0.98 -3.43 -2.12
C CYS A 252 -1.93 -2.44 -1.46
N PHE A 253 -1.41 -1.57 -0.58
CA PHE A 253 -2.16 -0.51 0.07
C PHE A 253 -1.95 0.81 -0.65
N ASP A 254 -3.04 1.54 -0.90
CA ASP A 254 -2.96 2.90 -1.41
C ASP A 254 -2.73 3.90 -0.28
N LEU A 255 -1.53 3.85 0.29
CA LEU A 255 -1.15 4.67 1.44
C LEU A 255 -0.84 6.13 1.06
N VAL A 256 -0.91 6.48 -0.24
CA VAL A 256 -0.59 7.81 -0.77
C VAL A 256 -1.61 8.85 -0.30
N GLU A 257 -2.90 8.49 -0.21
CA GLU A 257 -3.96 9.39 0.26
C GLU A 257 -3.77 9.83 1.74
N TYR A 258 -2.98 9.07 2.51
CA TYR A 258 -2.66 9.35 3.91
C TYR A 258 -1.38 10.18 4.10
N GLU A 259 -0.62 10.46 3.04
CA GLU A 259 0.51 11.41 3.07
C GLU A 259 0.03 12.87 3.13
N GLU A 260 -1.06 13.20 2.44
CA GLU A 260 -1.55 14.59 2.33
C GLU A 260 -2.33 15.06 3.56
N LYS A 261 -3.07 14.16 4.23
CA LYS A 261 -3.82 14.49 5.46
C LYS A 261 -2.91 14.70 6.69
N ALA A 262 -1.66 14.23 6.66
CA ALA A 262 -0.71 14.43 7.75
C ALA A 262 -0.27 15.90 7.91
N VAL A 263 -0.44 16.73 6.87
CA VAL A 263 -0.09 18.17 6.92
C VAL A 263 -1.23 19.03 7.47
N ALA A 264 -2.46 18.49 7.57
CA ALA A 264 -3.66 19.27 7.81
C ALA A 264 -4.19 19.27 9.26
N MET A 265 -3.52 18.61 10.22
CA MET A 265 -3.97 18.66 11.62
C MET A 265 -2.90 19.21 12.56
N PRO A 266 -3.17 20.40 13.12
CA PRO A 266 -3.19 20.47 14.57
C PRO A 266 -4.46 21.14 15.09
N ARG A 267 -5.06 20.52 16.13
CA ARG A 267 -5.45 21.12 17.43
C ARG A 267 -6.63 20.36 18.06
N SER A 268 -6.33 19.54 19.05
CA SER A 268 -7.01 19.67 20.35
C SER A 268 -6.26 20.79 21.11
N PRO A 269 -6.88 21.62 21.99
CA PRO A 269 -7.79 21.16 23.05
C PRO A 269 -8.96 22.11 23.37
N LYS A 270 -10.04 21.54 23.93
CA LYS A 270 -10.81 22.20 25.00
C LYS A 270 -11.32 21.16 25.99
N ASP A 271 -10.68 21.16 27.15
CA ASP A 271 -11.31 20.83 28.42
C ASP A 271 -12.57 21.70 28.59
N GLU A 272 -13.68 21.07 28.96
CA GLU A 272 -14.81 21.76 29.60
C GLU A 272 -14.83 21.30 31.06
N PRO A 273 -14.62 22.21 32.04
CA PRO A 273 -14.77 21.88 33.43
C PRO A 273 -16.25 21.73 33.77
N ALA A 274 -16.57 20.70 34.54
CA ALA A 274 -17.83 20.62 35.26
C ALA A 274 -17.97 21.84 36.18
N ASP A 275 -19.03 22.63 36.00
CA ASP A 275 -19.52 23.49 37.07
C ASP A 275 -21.03 23.35 37.24
N CYS A 276 -21.37 22.96 38.47
CA CYS A 276 -22.70 22.90 39.03
C CYS A 276 -23.13 24.31 39.40
N SER A 277 -24.14 24.87 38.72
CA SER A 277 -24.82 26.05 39.24
C SER A 277 -26.32 25.97 39.01
N VAL A 278 -27.00 25.44 40.03
CA VAL A 278 -28.41 25.70 40.34
C VAL A 278 -28.56 27.18 40.66
N PRO A 279 -29.65 27.84 40.23
CA PRO A 279 -30.23 28.92 41.02
C PRO A 279 -31.65 28.54 41.45
N CYS A 280 -31.80 28.29 42.75
CA CYS A 280 -33.06 28.33 43.47
C CYS A 280 -33.24 29.73 44.05
N SER A 281 -34.38 30.39 43.76
CA SER A 281 -34.99 31.50 44.50
C SER A 281 -36.07 32.12 43.61
N SER A 282 -37.28 32.51 44.01
CA SER A 282 -38.07 32.34 45.24
C SER A 282 -39.45 32.95 44.95
N ALA A 283 -40.50 32.31 45.47
CA ALA A 283 -41.77 32.84 45.98
C ALA A 283 -42.34 34.22 45.54
N ALA A 284 -43.62 34.22 45.14
CA ALA A 284 -44.74 34.93 45.81
C ALA A 284 -46.05 34.70 45.01
N LYS A 285 -47.11 34.13 45.64
CA LYS A 285 -48.40 34.78 46.03
C LYS A 285 -49.26 35.23 44.82
N ASP A 286 -50.58 35.13 44.76
CA ASP A 286 -51.67 34.81 45.69
C ASP A 286 -52.95 34.71 44.83
N ASP A 287 -54.03 34.20 45.43
CA ASP A 287 -55.44 34.54 45.18
C ASP A 287 -56.21 34.11 43.90
N ARG A 288 -57.10 33.14 44.15
CA ARG A 288 -58.57 33.30 44.18
C ARG A 288 -59.40 33.41 42.87
N ALA A 289 -60.18 32.35 42.67
CA ALA A 289 -61.61 32.28 42.30
C ALA A 289 -62.16 33.06 41.09
N GLY A 290 -62.82 32.35 40.17
CA GLY A 290 -63.65 32.98 39.14
C GLY A 290 -64.38 32.02 38.20
N LYS A 291 -65.49 31.49 38.68
CA LYS A 291 -66.66 30.90 37.98
C LYS A 291 -66.94 31.43 36.56
N ALA A 292 -67.26 30.52 35.62
CA ALA A 292 -68.28 30.61 34.53
C ALA A 292 -67.91 29.57 33.46
N LYS A 293 -68.78 28.79 32.84
CA LYS A 293 -70.24 28.66 32.84
C LYS A 293 -70.55 27.24 32.33
#